data_AF-A0A7C7DJH0-F1
#
_entry.id   AF-A0A7C7DJH0-F1
#
_cell.length_a   1.000
_cell.length_b   1.000
_cell.length_c   1.000
_cell.angle_alpha   90.00
_cell.angle_beta   90.00
_cell.angle_gamma   90.00
#
_symmetry.space_group_name_H-M   'P 1'
#
loop_
_entity.id
_entity.type
_entity.pdbx_description
1 polymer ?
#
loop_
_entity_poly.entity_id
_entity_poly.type
_entity_poly.pdbx_seq_one_letter_code
_entity_poly.pdbx_strand_id
1 'polypeptide(L)'
;MALEGMSCGKPVLIAGESGIAGPVLESTWKKLAEHNFTARSGGQPLEAGRLASSIKETLGLLEDVDVKKKTSDFLRTLVVNEFSVKKMTDRIEGLYAQCVSIDRDTR
;
A
#
# COMPACT_ATOMS: atom_id res chain seq x y z
N MET A 1 6.08 2.52 -8.79
CA MET A 1 5.74 1.65 -7.62
C MET A 1 4.52 2.18 -6.90
N ALA A 2 3.78 1.33 -6.16
CA ALA A 2 2.51 1.70 -5.52
C ALA A 2 2.61 2.93 -4.59
N LEU A 3 3.63 2.98 -3.73
CA LEU A 3 3.86 4.10 -2.79
C LEU A 3 4.06 5.45 -3.50
N GLU A 4 4.66 5.47 -4.69
CA GLU A 4 4.85 6.70 -5.49
C GLU A 4 3.52 7.19 -6.07
N GLY A 5 2.65 6.28 -6.49
CA GLY A 5 1.29 6.62 -6.91
C GLY A 5 0.48 7.21 -5.75
N MET A 6 0.57 6.57 -4.59
CA MET A 6 -0.10 6.99 -3.36
C MET A 6 0.42 8.35 -2.86
N SER A 7 1.73 8.61 -2.91
CA SER A 7 2.33 9.89 -2.50
C SER A 7 1.92 11.05 -3.41
N CYS A 8 1.64 10.75 -4.68
CA CYS A 8 1.05 11.68 -5.64
C CYS A 8 -0.46 11.88 -5.43
N GLY A 9 -1.08 11.20 -4.46
CA GLY A 9 -2.53 11.20 -4.26
C GLY A 9 -3.30 10.61 -5.45
N LYS A 10 -2.66 9.76 -6.25
CA LYS A 10 -3.32 9.09 -7.37
C LYS A 10 -3.93 7.78 -6.86
N PRO A 11 -5.16 7.43 -7.28
CA PRO A 11 -5.71 6.10 -7.03
C PRO A 11 -4.76 5.01 -7.52
N VAL A 12 -4.63 3.94 -6.73
CA VAL A 12 -3.72 2.83 -7.03
C VAL A 12 -4.48 1.51 -6.99
N LEU A 13 -4.32 0.71 -8.05
CA LEU A 13 -4.76 -0.68 -8.12
C LEU A 13 -3.53 -1.58 -8.06
N ILE A 14 -3.53 -2.56 -7.16
CA ILE A 14 -2.45 -3.53 -7.03
C ILE A 14 -2.73 -4.72 -7.94
N ALA A 15 -1.88 -4.91 -8.94
CA ALA A 15 -1.89 -6.03 -9.87
C ALA A 15 -0.44 -6.43 -10.21
N GLY A 16 -0.21 -7.72 -10.46
CA GLY A 16 1.09 -8.27 -10.82
C GLY A 16 0.98 -9.73 -11.24
N GLU A 17 2.11 -10.40 -11.47
CA GLU A 17 2.18 -11.77 -12.01
C GLU A 17 1.33 -12.78 -11.22
N SER A 18 1.19 -12.59 -9.91
CA SER A 18 0.42 -13.46 -9.02
C SER A 18 -1.09 -13.12 -8.95
N GLY A 19 -1.56 -12.09 -9.67
CA GLY A 19 -2.98 -11.74 -9.77
C GLY A 19 -3.31 -10.26 -9.59
N ILE A 20 -4.58 -9.98 -9.32
CA ILE A 20 -5.12 -8.65 -9.02
C ILE A 20 -5.56 -8.64 -7.55
N ALA A 21 -4.87 -7.86 -6.72
CA ALA A 21 -5.17 -7.75 -5.29
C ALA A 21 -6.21 -6.65 -4.98
N GLY A 22 -6.43 -5.72 -5.91
CA GLY A 22 -7.49 -4.71 -5.81
C GLY A 22 -6.99 -3.30 -5.47
N PRO A 23 -7.91 -2.34 -5.29
CA PRO A 23 -7.57 -0.94 -5.07
C PRO A 23 -7.06 -0.70 -3.65
N VAL A 24 -6.15 0.27 -3.50
CA VAL A 24 -5.70 0.77 -2.21
C VAL A 24 -6.73 1.77 -1.68
N LEU A 25 -7.49 1.35 -0.68
CA LEU A 25 -8.52 2.13 0.00
C LEU A 25 -8.29 2.10 1.51
N GLU A 26 -8.96 2.98 2.25
CA GLU A 26 -8.90 3.00 3.73
C GLU A 26 -9.26 1.63 4.35
N SER A 27 -10.20 0.90 3.73
CA SER A 27 -10.64 -0.42 4.18
C SER A 27 -9.69 -1.56 3.79
N THR A 28 -8.82 -1.39 2.78
CA THR A 28 -8.04 -2.49 2.19
C THR A 28 -6.53 -2.36 2.39
N TRP A 29 -6.02 -1.17 2.69
CA TRP A 29 -4.58 -0.89 2.62
C TRP A 29 -3.73 -1.77 3.56
N LYS A 30 -4.22 -2.10 4.77
CA LYS A 30 -3.45 -2.90 5.74
C LYS A 30 -3.13 -4.29 5.19
N LYS A 31 -4.14 -4.94 4.62
CA LYS A 31 -4.00 -6.26 3.98
C LYS A 31 -3.03 -6.19 2.79
N LEU A 32 -3.09 -5.12 2.00
CA LEU A 32 -2.16 -4.92 0.88
C LEU A 32 -0.73 -4.65 1.37
N ALA A 33 -0.57 -3.96 2.50
CA ALA A 33 0.73 -3.65 3.10
C ALA A 33 1.45 -4.88 3.67
N GLU A 34 0.72 -5.89 4.17
CA GLU A 34 1.28 -7.20 4.59
C GLU A 34 2.13 -7.86 3.49
N HIS A 35 1.84 -7.51 2.24
CA HIS A 35 2.52 -8.03 1.06
C HIS A 35 3.22 -6.93 0.26
N ASN A 36 3.62 -5.83 0.93
CA ASN A 36 4.37 -4.72 0.33
C ASN A 36 3.68 -4.10 -0.89
N PHE A 37 2.34 -4.08 -0.91
CA PHE A 37 1.55 -3.62 -2.05
C PHE A 37 1.91 -4.37 -3.35
N THR A 38 2.16 -5.67 -3.23
CA THR A 38 2.37 -6.58 -4.36
C THR A 38 1.23 -7.59 -4.42
N ALA A 39 0.98 -8.14 -5.60
CA ALA A 39 -0.05 -9.15 -5.80
C ALA A 39 0.33 -10.56 -5.30
N ARG A 40 1.41 -10.71 -4.51
CA ARG A 40 2.04 -12.00 -4.17
C ARG A 40 1.15 -12.98 -3.43
N SER A 41 0.08 -12.52 -2.80
CA SER A 41 -0.84 -13.34 -2.02
C SER A 41 -2.28 -13.09 -2.46
N GLY A 42 -2.84 -14.08 -3.15
CA GLY A 42 -4.29 -14.26 -3.25
C GLY A 42 -5.03 -13.06 -3.83
N GLY A 43 -4.90 -12.89 -5.14
CA GLY A 43 -5.79 -12.06 -5.93
C GLY A 43 -6.68 -12.88 -6.85
N GLN A 44 -7.52 -12.18 -7.60
CA GLN A 44 -8.13 -12.76 -8.81
C GLN A 44 -7.04 -13.05 -9.85
N PRO A 45 -7.20 -14.07 -10.72
CA PRO A 45 -6.28 -14.29 -11.84
C PRO A 45 -6.05 -13.01 -12.65
N LEU A 46 -4.80 -12.77 -13.07
CA LEU A 46 -4.48 -11.63 -13.93
C LEU A 46 -4.94 -11.92 -15.37
N GLU A 47 -6.21 -11.68 -15.62
CA GLU A 47 -6.84 -11.79 -16.94
C GLU A 47 -7.24 -10.39 -17.43
N ALA A 48 -7.08 -10.11 -18.72
CA ALA A 48 -7.38 -8.79 -19.30
C ALA A 48 -8.80 -8.32 -18.97
N GLY A 49 -9.79 -9.21 -19.06
CA GLY A 49 -11.18 -8.90 -18.72
C GLY A 49 -11.36 -8.54 -17.24
N ARG A 50 -10.72 -9.28 -16.33
CA ARG A 50 -10.80 -9.03 -14.89
C ARG A 50 -10.09 -7.74 -14.48
N LEU A 51 -8.94 -7.47 -15.10
CA LEU A 51 -8.22 -6.22 -14.90
C LEU A 51 -9.06 -5.03 -15.38
N ALA A 52 -9.67 -5.14 -16.56
CA ALA A 52 -10.55 -4.11 -17.07
C ALA A 52 -11.76 -3.86 -16.15
N SER A 53 -12.39 -4.92 -15.64
CA SER A 53 -13.47 -4.79 -14.65
C SER A 53 -12.99 -4.14 -13.35
N SER A 54 -11.84 -4.55 -12.81
CA SER A 54 -11.28 -3.97 -11.58
C SER A 54 -10.93 -2.49 -11.75
N ILE A 55 -10.41 -2.10 -12.92
CA ILE A 55 -10.17 -0.69 -13.26
C ILE A 55 -11.48 0.07 -13.33
N LYS A 56 -12.51 -0.46 -14.00
CA LYS A 56 -13.83 0.18 -14.11
C LYS A 56 -14.49 0.35 -12.74
N GLU A 57 -14.46 -0.67 -11.90
CA GLU A 57 -14.96 -0.60 -10.52
C GLU A 57 -14.21 0.47 -9.71
N THR A 58 -12.88 0.47 -9.80
CA THR A 58 -12.07 1.49 -9.11
C THR A 58 -12.38 2.90 -9.61
N LEU A 59 -12.56 3.09 -10.91
CA LEU A 59 -12.94 4.39 -11.48
C LEU A 59 -14.37 4.79 -11.09
N GLY A 60 -15.31 3.84 -11.05
CA GLY A 60 -16.69 4.05 -10.63
C GLY A 60 -16.79 4.53 -9.17
N LEU A 61 -15.97 3.98 -8.28
CA LEU A 61 -15.85 4.46 -6.88
C LEU A 61 -15.37 5.91 -6.79
N LEU A 62 -14.76 6.44 -7.85
CA LEU A 62 -14.11 7.75 -7.88
C LEU A 62 -14.82 8.73 -8.84
N GLU A 63 -16.01 8.39 -9.32
CA GLU A 63 -16.87 9.31 -10.08
C GLU A 63 -17.34 10.48 -9.22
N ASP A 64 -17.57 10.22 -7.93
CA ASP A 64 -17.84 11.26 -6.94
C ASP A 64 -16.53 12.01 -6.61
N VAL A 65 -16.54 13.33 -6.87
CA VAL A 65 -15.41 14.23 -6.65
C VAL A 65 -14.95 14.27 -5.19
N ASP A 66 -15.89 14.18 -4.24
CA ASP A 66 -15.58 14.18 -2.81
C ASP A 66 -14.96 12.85 -2.40
N VAL A 67 -15.46 11.72 -2.92
CA VAL A 67 -14.86 10.40 -2.67
C VAL A 67 -13.47 10.33 -3.27
N LYS A 68 -13.28 10.85 -4.49
CA LYS A 68 -11.97 10.94 -5.14
C LYS A 68 -11.00 11.78 -4.32
N LYS A 69 -11.41 12.96 -3.88
CA LYS A 69 -10.57 13.84 -3.05
C LYS A 69 -10.20 13.18 -1.72
N LYS A 70 -11.18 12.60 -1.00
CA LYS A 70 -10.93 11.87 0.24
C LYS A 70 -9.96 10.71 0.04
N THR A 71 -10.10 9.96 -1.04
CA THR A 71 -9.18 8.87 -1.39
C THR A 71 -7.78 9.39 -1.67
N SER A 72 -7.65 10.45 -2.47
CA SER A 72 -6.37 11.10 -2.75
C SER A 72 -5.67 11.61 -1.50
N ASP A 73 -6.40 12.29 -0.62
CA ASP A 73 -5.87 12.83 0.64
C ASP A 73 -5.45 11.69 1.59
N PHE A 74 -6.30 10.67 1.72
CA PHE A 74 -5.99 9.47 2.50
C PHE A 74 -4.68 8.81 2.03
N LEU A 75 -4.49 8.60 0.73
CA LEU A 75 -3.30 7.94 0.20
C LEU A 75 -2.02 8.74 0.48
N ARG A 76 -2.07 10.08 0.38
CA ARG A 76 -0.94 10.94 0.73
C ARG A 76 -0.61 10.84 2.21
N THR A 77 -1.62 10.98 3.07
CA THR A 77 -1.47 10.90 4.52
C THR A 77 -0.95 9.54 4.95
N LEU A 78 -1.43 8.46 4.34
CA LEU A 78 -0.96 7.10 4.59
C LEU A 78 0.54 6.97 4.32
N VAL A 79 1.02 7.45 3.16
CA VAL A 79 2.46 7.39 2.85
C VAL A 79 3.28 8.18 3.86
N VAL A 80 2.86 9.39 4.21
CA VAL A 80 3.59 10.23 5.18
C VAL A 80 3.66 9.57 6.56
N ASN A 81 2.55 9.01 7.04
CA ASN A 81 2.45 8.49 8.40
C ASN A 81 3.10 7.12 8.58
N GLU A 82 3.00 6.25 7.58
CA GLU A 82 3.40 4.84 7.71
C GLU A 82 4.66 4.49 6.93
N PHE A 83 4.95 5.20 5.82
CA PHE A 83 5.99 4.83 4.86
C PHE A 83 6.97 5.95 4.54
N SER A 84 6.97 7.04 5.31
CA SER A 84 7.93 8.12 5.12
C SER A 84 9.34 7.65 5.47
N VAL A 85 10.34 8.25 4.80
CA VAL A 85 11.76 7.96 5.07
C VAL A 85 12.06 8.08 6.56
N LYS A 86 11.58 9.15 7.21
CA LYS A 86 11.73 9.35 8.65
C LYS A 86 11.17 8.18 9.45
N LYS A 87 9.90 7.81 9.22
CA LYS A 87 9.24 6.70 9.93
C LYS A 87 9.98 5.38 9.75
N MET A 88 10.45 5.12 8.53
CA MET A 88 11.18 3.90 8.20
C MET A 88 12.58 3.88 8.84
N THR A 89 13.28 5.02 8.84
CA THR A 89 14.57 5.18 9.53
C THR A 89 14.41 4.94 11.03
N ASP A 90 13.45 5.60 11.69
CA ASP A 90 13.21 5.44 13.13
C ASP A 90 12.93 3.96 13.47
N ARG A 91 12.16 3.25 12.62
CA ARG A 91 11.88 1.82 12.79
C ARG A 91 13.14 0.97 12.65
N ILE A 92 13.98 1.24 11.65
CA ILE A 92 15.21 0.50 11.41
C ILE A 92 16.21 0.73 12.54
N GLU A 93 16.41 1.97 12.97
CA GLU A 93 17.27 2.32 14.10
C GLU A 93 16.82 1.61 15.38
N GLY A 94 15.51 1.57 15.65
CA GLY A 94 14.95 0.84 16.78
C GLY A 94 15.26 -0.66 16.76
N LEU A 95 15.22 -1.30 15.58
CA LEU A 95 15.61 -2.70 15.44
C LEU A 95 17.10 -2.91 15.70
N TYR A 96 17.97 -2.04 15.19
CA TYR A 96 19.41 -2.13 15.45
C TYR A 96 19.74 -1.93 16.93
N ALA A 97 19.09 -0.98 17.61
CA ALA A 97 19.26 -0.77 19.04
C ALA A 97 18.89 -2.03 19.85
N GLN A 98 17.81 -2.72 19.48
CA GLN A 98 17.41 -3.99 20.11
C GLN A 98 18.45 -5.10 19.90
N CYS A 99 18.98 -5.24 18.69
CA CYS A 99 20.03 -6.23 18.42
C CYS A 99 21.29 -5.98 19.26
N VAL A 100 21.69 -4.70 19.41
CA VAL A 100 22.85 -4.32 20.22
C VAL A 100 22.60 -4.54 21.72
N SER A 101 21.39 -4.29 22.22
CA SER A 101 21.08 -4.56 23.63
C SER A 101 21.08 -6.06 23.93
N ILE A 102 20.53 -6.90 23.04
CA ILE A 102 20.50 -8.36 23.22
C ILE A 102 21.92 -8.93 23.30
N ASP A 103 22.85 -8.51 22.43
CA ASP A 103 24.25 -8.97 22.46
C ASP A 103 24.95 -8.61 23.78
N ARG A 104 24.58 -7.48 24.41
CA ARG A 104 25.13 -7.07 25.71
C ARG A 104 24.57 -7.88 26.88
N ASP A 105 23.31 -8.29 26.83
CA ASP A 105 22.68 -9.08 27.90
C ASP A 105 23.07 -10.57 27.86
N THR A 106 23.61 -11.05 26.74
CA THR A 106 24.09 -12.44 26.56
C THR A 106 25.60 -12.64 26.78
N ARG A 107 26.35 -11.57 27.11
CA ARG A 107 27.79 -11.62 27.42
C ARG A 107 28.04 -11.39 28.91
#